data_AF-A0A939WBZ5-F1
#
_entry.id   AF-A0A939WBZ5-F1
#
_cell.length_a   1.000
_cell.length_b   1.000
_cell.length_c   1.000
_cell.angle_alpha   90.00
_cell.angle_beta   90.00
_cell.angle_gamma   90.00
#
_symmetry.space_group_name_H-M   'P 1'
#
loop_
_entity.id
_entity.type
_entity.pdbx_description
1 polymer ?
#
loop_
_entity_poly.entity_id
_entity_poly.type
_entity_poly.pdbx_seq_one_letter_code
_entity_poly.pdbx_strand_id
1 'polypeptide(L)'
;MPNIKSACKRVKVTEKKTLANKMKKSEMRTIVKKATASIAASDDNSAALVKDAQIALDKAAAKGYIHKNAAARKKSRMAKAANAAKA
;
A
#
# COMPACT_ATOMS: atom_id res chain seq x y z
N MET A 1 17.79 -26.69 4.24
CA MET A 1 18.24 -26.74 2.83
C MET A 1 17.23 -27.57 2.05
N PRO A 2 16.78 -27.15 0.86
CA PRO A 2 15.84 -27.96 0.08
C PRO A 2 16.57 -29.17 -0.50
N ASN A 3 16.06 -30.37 -0.24
CA ASN A 3 16.73 -31.61 -0.67
C ASN A 3 16.37 -32.00 -2.11
N ILE A 4 15.27 -31.45 -2.65
CA ILE A 4 14.76 -31.73 -3.99
C ILE A 4 15.12 -30.57 -4.93
N LYS A 5 15.57 -30.88 -6.16
CA LYS A 5 15.94 -29.86 -7.18
C LYS A 5 14.81 -28.85 -7.44
N SER A 6 13.55 -29.31 -7.48
CA SER A 6 12.38 -28.45 -7.64
C SER A 6 12.23 -27.47 -6.47
N ALA A 7 12.48 -27.91 -5.23
CA ALA A 7 12.41 -27.07 -4.04
C ALA A 7 13.52 -26.01 -4.02
N CYS A 8 14.77 -26.35 -4.41
CA CYS A 8 15.84 -25.37 -4.60
C CYS A 8 15.47 -24.27 -5.60
N LYS A 9 14.82 -24.64 -6.72
CA LYS A 9 14.30 -23.67 -7.69
C LYS A 9 13.20 -22.79 -7.08
N ARG A 10 12.28 -23.36 -6.29
CA ARG A 10 11.21 -22.60 -5.63
C ARG A 10 11.76 -21.57 -4.66
N VAL A 11 12.80 -21.88 -3.87
CA VAL A 11 13.45 -20.91 -2.97
C VAL A 11 13.95 -19.70 -3.75
N LYS A 12 14.76 -19.91 -4.80
CA LYS A 12 15.29 -18.83 -5.65
C LYS A 12 14.19 -17.97 -6.28
N VAL A 13 13.09 -18.58 -6.73
CA VAL A 13 11.95 -17.85 -7.33
C VAL A 13 11.20 -17.05 -6.27
N THR A 14 10.97 -17.64 -5.09
CA THR A 14 10.27 -16.98 -3.98
C THR A 14 11.04 -15.79 -3.47
N GLU A 15 12.36 -15.87 -3.34
CA GLU A 15 13.22 -14.74 -2.93
C GLU A 15 13.04 -13.54 -3.87
N LYS A 16 13.19 -13.76 -5.19
CA LYS A 16 13.02 -12.70 -6.20
C LYS A 16 11.63 -12.05 -6.13
N LYS A 17 10.57 -12.88 -6.05
CA LYS A 17 9.18 -12.37 -5.94
C LYS A 17 8.95 -11.63 -4.64
N THR A 18 9.53 -12.10 -3.54
CA THR A 18 9.38 -11.50 -2.22
C THR A 18 10.02 -10.11 -2.19
N LEU A 19 11.21 -9.95 -2.76
CA LEU A 19 11.88 -8.65 -2.89
C LEU A 19 11.05 -7.66 -3.71
N ALA A 20 10.56 -8.06 -4.89
CA ALA A 20 9.71 -7.22 -5.72
C ALA A 20 8.42 -6.79 -4.98
N ASN A 21 7.74 -7.74 -4.32
CA ASN A 21 6.53 -7.45 -3.55
C ASN A 21 6.80 -6.54 -2.35
N LYS A 22 7.97 -6.69 -1.71
CA LYS A 22 8.38 -5.84 -0.58
C LYS A 22 8.54 -4.39 -1.02
N MET A 23 9.21 -4.13 -2.15
CA MET A 23 9.37 -2.79 -2.71
C MET A 23 8.02 -2.14 -3.05
N LYS A 24 7.13 -2.87 -3.73
CA LYS A 24 5.80 -2.32 -4.07
C LYS A 24 4.91 -2.08 -2.85
N LYS A 25 5.00 -2.94 -1.84
CA LYS A 25 4.31 -2.71 -0.56
C LYS A 25 4.88 -1.51 0.19
N SER A 26 6.20 -1.28 0.15
CA SER A 26 6.81 -0.12 0.82
C SER A 26 6.44 1.19 0.13
N GLU A 27 6.51 1.25 -1.20
CA GLU A 27 6.06 2.42 -1.99
C GLU A 27 4.64 2.85 -1.60
N MET A 28 3.69 1.90 -1.62
CA MET A 28 2.30 2.15 -1.22
C MET A 28 2.19 2.63 0.24
N ARG A 29 2.94 2.04 1.18
CA ARG A 29 2.91 2.47 2.60
C ARG A 29 3.44 3.89 2.75
N THR A 30 4.47 4.27 2.01
CA THR A 30 5.04 5.63 2.04
C THR A 30 4.04 6.66 1.55
N ILE A 31 3.35 6.39 0.43
CA ILE A 31 2.32 7.31 -0.11
C ILE A 31 1.18 7.49 0.89
N VAL A 32 0.69 6.38 1.48
CA VAL A 32 -0.35 6.44 2.51
C VAL A 32 0.11 7.24 3.74
N LYS A 33 1.37 7.05 4.19
CA LYS A 33 1.92 7.80 5.33
C LYS A 33 2.00 9.30 5.04
N LYS A 34 2.41 9.69 3.83
CA LYS A 34 2.42 11.10 3.40
C LYS A 34 1.01 11.70 3.43
N ALA A 35 0.03 11.00 2.86
CA ALA A 35 -1.36 11.47 2.88
C ALA A 35 -1.91 11.62 4.30
N THR A 36 -1.64 10.66 5.21
CA THR A 36 -2.08 10.77 6.61
C THR A 36 -1.40 11.91 7.37
N ALA A 37 -0.12 12.18 7.08
CA ALA A 37 0.60 13.29 7.70
C ALA A 37 0.04 14.64 7.23
N SER A 38 -0.24 14.81 5.94
CA SER A 38 -0.83 16.05 5.41
C SER A 38 -2.27 16.27 5.86
N ILE A 39 -3.05 15.21 6.12
CA ILE A 39 -4.37 15.35 6.77
C ILE A 39 -4.21 15.88 8.20
N ALA A 40 -3.21 15.39 8.96
CA ALA A 40 -2.99 15.84 10.33
C ALA A 40 -2.41 17.27 10.41
N ALA A 41 -1.67 17.69 9.39
CA ALA A 41 -1.11 19.05 9.30
C ALA A 41 -2.08 20.09 8.72
N SER A 42 -3.28 19.68 8.28
CA SER A 42 -4.28 20.56 7.62
C SER A 42 -3.72 21.37 6.44
N ASP A 43 -2.82 20.78 5.65
CA ASP A 43 -2.26 21.41 4.45
C ASP A 43 -3.30 21.53 3.32
N ASP A 44 -3.23 22.61 2.54
CA ASP A 44 -4.06 22.83 1.33
C ASP A 44 -3.87 21.72 0.27
N ASN A 45 -2.69 21.10 0.23
CA ASN A 45 -2.34 20.01 -0.68
C ASN A 45 -2.85 18.63 -0.23
N SER A 46 -3.48 18.54 0.94
CA SER A 46 -3.98 17.28 1.52
C SER A 46 -4.94 16.55 0.58
N ALA A 47 -5.80 17.27 -0.15
CA ALA A 47 -6.77 16.67 -1.07
C ALA A 47 -6.11 15.94 -2.26
N ALA A 48 -5.03 16.49 -2.83
CA ALA A 48 -4.30 15.87 -3.92
C ALA A 48 -3.56 14.60 -3.45
N LEU A 49 -2.89 14.69 -2.30
CA LEU A 49 -2.16 13.56 -1.72
C LEU A 49 -3.07 12.40 -1.32
N VAL A 50 -4.29 12.68 -0.87
CA VAL A 50 -5.30 11.65 -0.58
C VAL A 50 -5.76 10.96 -1.85
N LYS A 51 -5.97 11.69 -2.96
CA LYS A 51 -6.31 11.08 -4.25
C LYS A 51 -5.20 10.16 -4.75
N ASP A 52 -3.95 10.61 -4.65
CA ASP A 52 -2.79 9.78 -5.02
C ASP A 52 -2.69 8.51 -4.18
N ALA A 53 -2.95 8.61 -2.88
CA ALA A 53 -2.99 7.46 -1.98
C ALA A 53 -4.12 6.48 -2.33
N GLN A 54 -5.29 6.97 -2.74
CA GLN A 54 -6.40 6.13 -3.19
C GLN A 54 -6.03 5.37 -4.47
N ILE A 55 -5.47 6.07 -5.47
CA ILE A 55 -5.02 5.45 -6.72
C ILE A 55 -3.95 4.38 -6.45
N ALA A 56 -2.98 4.67 -5.57
CA ALA A 56 -1.94 3.72 -5.21
C ALA A 56 -2.50 2.46 -4.51
N LEU A 57 -3.51 2.61 -3.64
CA LEU A 57 -4.17 1.48 -2.97
C LEU A 57 -4.94 0.62 -3.97
N ASP A 58 -5.65 1.22 -4.92
CA ASP A 58 -6.43 0.48 -5.90
C ASP A 58 -5.54 -0.24 -6.91
N LYS A 59 -4.43 0.39 -7.35
CA LYS A 59 -3.39 -0.29 -8.15
C LYS A 59 -2.76 -1.46 -7.39
N ALA A 60 -2.52 -1.31 -6.09
CA ALA A 60 -1.96 -2.38 -5.26
C ALA A 60 -2.95 -3.54 -5.06
N ALA A 61 -4.25 -3.26 -5.00
CA ALA A 61 -5.30 -4.28 -4.93
C ALA A 61 -5.45 -5.02 -6.26
N ALA A 62 -5.48 -4.29 -7.39
CA ALA A 62 -5.60 -4.87 -8.72
C ALA A 62 -4.45 -5.83 -9.06
N LYS A 63 -3.22 -5.49 -8.64
CA LYS A 63 -2.03 -6.35 -8.81
C LYS A 63 -1.92 -7.48 -7.77
N GLY A 64 -2.86 -7.59 -6.84
CA GLY A 64 -2.86 -8.61 -5.80
C GLY A 64 -1.79 -8.43 -4.72
N TYR A 65 -1.14 -7.25 -4.64
CA TYR A 65 -0.17 -6.98 -3.57
C TYR A 65 -0.85 -6.84 -2.21
N ILE A 66 -2.10 -6.37 -2.20
CA ILE A 66 -2.98 -6.33 -1.02
C ILE A 66 -4.36 -6.90 -1.38
N HIS A 67 -5.06 -7.44 -0.39
CA HIS A 67 -6.44 -7.89 -0.59
C HIS A 67 -7.38 -6.68 -0.78
N LYS A 68 -8.44 -6.84 -1.59
CA LYS A 68 -9.47 -5.81 -1.84
C LYS A 68 -10.06 -5.22 -0.55
N ASN A 69 -10.34 -6.06 0.44
CA ASN A 69 -10.85 -5.60 1.75
C ASN A 69 -9.82 -4.80 2.54
N ALA A 70 -8.52 -5.08 2.38
CA ALA A 70 -7.48 -4.29 3.02
C ALA A 70 -7.37 -2.90 2.37
N ALA A 71 -7.49 -2.82 1.05
CA ALA A 71 -7.56 -1.54 0.33
C ALA A 71 -8.79 -0.73 0.77
N ALA A 72 -9.98 -1.35 0.77
CA ALA A 72 -11.23 -0.72 1.18
C ALA A 72 -11.18 -0.18 2.62
N ARG A 73 -10.66 -0.98 3.58
CA ARG A 73 -10.47 -0.53 4.97
C ARG A 73 -9.56 0.68 5.08
N LYS A 74 -8.46 0.72 4.32
CA LYS A 74 -7.53 1.86 4.33
C LYS A 74 -8.16 3.10 3.72
N LYS A 75 -8.87 2.98 2.59
CA LYS A 75 -9.62 4.09 1.98
C LYS A 75 -10.65 4.67 2.95
N SER A 76 -11.44 3.79 3.61
CA SER A 76 -12.43 4.21 4.59
C SER A 76 -11.80 4.97 5.78
N ARG A 77 -10.69 4.47 6.33
CA ARG A 77 -9.99 5.15 7.44
C ARG A 77 -9.45 6.51 7.04
N MET A 78 -8.86 6.65 5.86
CA MET A 78 -8.37 7.94 5.37
C MET A 78 -9.52 8.93 5.13
N ALA A 79 -10.65 8.48 4.56
CA ALA A 79 -11.81 9.32 4.36
C ALA A 79 -12.40 9.81 5.70
N LYS A 80 -12.50 8.93 6.71
CA LYS A 80 -12.95 9.32 8.05
C LYS A 80 -12.03 10.36 8.69
N ALA A 81 -10.71 10.18 8.59
CA ALA A 81 -9.73 11.13 9.11
C ALA A 81 -9.82 12.50 8.40
N ALA A 82 -9.95 12.50 7.07
CA ALA A 82 -10.09 13.73 6.30
C ALA A 82 -11.41 14.47 6.60
N ASN A 83 -12.50 13.75 6.87
CA ASN A 83 -13.77 14.37 7.27
C ASN A 83 -13.71 14.92 8.69
N ALA A 84 -13.08 14.21 9.63
CA ALA A 84 -12.90 14.68 10.99
C ALA A 84 -11.99 15.92 11.08
N ALA A 85 -11.00 16.06 10.19
CA ALA A 85 -10.13 17.24 10.13
C ALA A 85 -10.79 18.48 9.50
N LYS A 86 -11.95 18.31 8.84
CA LYS A 86 -12.73 19.40 8.23
C LYS A 86 -13.88 19.92 9.10
N ALA A 87 -14.27 19.16 10.12
CA ALA A 87 -15.31 19.51 11.08
C ALA A 87 -14.68 20.24 12.26
#